data_AF-A0A2A5LSY3-F1
#
_entry.id   AF-A0A2A5LSY3-F1
#
_cell.length_a   1.000
_cell.length_b   1.000
_cell.length_c   1.000
_cell.angle_alpha   90.00
_cell.angle_beta   90.00
_cell.angle_gamma   90.00
#
_symmetry.space_group_name_H-M   'P 1'
#
loop_
_entity.id
_entity.type
_entity.pdbx_description
1 polymer ?
#
loop_
_entity_poly.entity_id
_entity_poly.type
_entity_poly.pdbx_seq_one_letter_code
_entity_poly.pdbx_strand_id
1 'polypeptide(L)'
;MVFIGVVSVFMGWLLYFACLKAMVAGAVRVSWVLWSRGVGACSLLLANGAMFFIQLSYGESDWLVTLILWPIFALPMDAGYRLAASLREA
;
A
#
# COMPACT_ATOMS: atom_id res chain seq x y z
N MET A 1 14.74 15.19 -3.14
CA MET A 1 14.25 14.44 -1.96
C MET A 1 12.73 14.55 -1.81
N VAL A 2 12.13 15.74 -1.71
CA VAL A 2 10.65 15.92 -1.66
C VAL A 2 9.90 15.21 -2.80
N PHE A 3 10.42 15.36 -4.02
CA PHE A 3 9.90 14.67 -5.20
C PHE A 3 9.84 13.14 -5.03
N ILE A 4 10.83 12.54 -4.36
CA ILE A 4 10.90 11.08 -4.16
C ILE A 4 9.79 10.63 -3.21
N GLY A 5 9.58 11.33 -2.09
CA GLY A 5 8.52 11.01 -1.13
C GLY A 5 7.12 11.12 -1.75
N VAL A 6 6.85 12.18 -2.50
CA VAL A 6 5.58 12.37 -3.22
C VAL A 6 5.36 11.26 -4.25
N VAL A 7 6.38 10.94 -5.05
CA VAL A 7 6.31 9.85 -6.04
C VAL A 7 6.09 8.50 -5.37
N SER A 8 6.74 8.20 -4.24
CA SER A 8 6.57 6.94 -3.50
C SER A 8 5.16 6.79 -2.94
N VAL A 9 4.58 7.85 -2.35
CA VAL A 9 3.19 7.82 -1.87
C VAL A 9 2.23 7.62 -3.05
N PHE A 10 2.42 8.38 -4.14
CA PHE A 10 1.55 8.31 -5.31
C PHE A 10 1.63 6.95 -6.01
N MET A 11 2.82 6.37 -6.15
CA MET A 11 3.03 5.01 -6.68
C MET A 11 2.40 3.94 -5.78
N GLY A 12 2.52 4.06 -4.46
CA GLY A 12 1.88 3.14 -3.52
C GLY A 12 0.35 3.11 -3.67
N TRP A 13 -0.27 4.29 -3.81
CA TRP A 13 -1.71 4.41 -4.06
C TRP A 13 -2.13 3.87 -5.43
N LEU A 14 -1.40 4.21 -6.50
CA LEU A 14 -1.70 3.74 -7.86
C LEU A 14 -1.62 2.22 -7.94
N LEU A 15 -0.58 1.61 -7.36
CA LEU A 15 -0.40 0.17 -7.34
C LEU A 15 -1.55 -0.52 -6.59
N TYR A 16 -1.97 0.06 -5.46
CA TYR A 16 -3.11 -0.44 -4.69
C TYR A 16 -4.41 -0.41 -5.50
N PHE A 17 -4.72 0.71 -6.14
CA PHE A 17 -5.92 0.83 -6.99
C PHE A 17 -5.88 -0.08 -8.22
N ALA A 18 -4.70 -0.26 -8.84
CA ALA A 18 -4.53 -1.18 -9.96
C ALA A 18 -4.81 -2.63 -9.54
N CYS A 19 -4.28 -3.06 -8.38
CA CYS A 19 -4.58 -4.37 -7.81
C CYS A 19 -6.07 -4.55 -7.51
N LEU A 20 -6.72 -3.57 -6.88
CA LEU A 20 -8.17 -3.59 -6.61
C LEU A 20 -8.98 -3.74 -7.90
N LYS A 21 -8.70 -2.92 -8.92
CA LYS A 21 -9.40 -2.98 -10.20
C LYS A 21 -9.20 -4.32 -10.90
N ALA A 22 -7.97 -4.86 -10.88
CA ALA A 22 -7.67 -6.16 -11.48
C ALA A 22 -8.44 -7.32 -10.81
N MET A 23 -8.72 -7.21 -9.51
CA MET A 23 -9.55 -8.17 -8.79
C MET A 23 -11.03 -8.05 -9.13
N VAL A 24 -11.57 -6.82 -9.12
CA VAL A 24 -12.98 -6.56 -9.45
C VAL A 24 -13.28 -6.99 -10.90
N ALA A 25 -12.37 -6.72 -11.84
CA ALA A 25 -12.51 -7.14 -13.24
C ALA A 25 -12.37 -8.65 -13.47
N GLY A 26 -12.08 -9.45 -12.42
CA GLY A 26 -11.90 -10.90 -12.52
C GLY A 26 -10.64 -11.33 -13.28
N ALA A 27 -9.76 -10.39 -13.66
CA ALA A 27 -8.55 -10.65 -14.43
C ALA A 27 -7.49 -11.41 -13.63
N VAL A 28 -7.50 -11.25 -12.30
CA VAL A 28 -6.64 -11.99 -11.37
C VAL A 28 -7.52 -12.92 -10.56
N ARG A 29 -7.34 -14.25 -10.73
CA ARG A 29 -7.88 -15.21 -9.76
C ARG A 29 -7.30 -14.84 -8.40
N VAL A 30 -8.20 -14.67 -7.44
CA VAL A 30 -7.93 -14.26 -6.05
C VAL A 30 -6.97 -15.26 -5.39
N SER A 31 -5.68 -15.14 -5.70
CA SER A 31 -4.62 -15.87 -5.03
C SER A 31 -4.20 -15.02 -3.85
N TRP A 32 -4.47 -15.53 -2.65
CA TRP A 32 -4.06 -14.93 -1.39
C TRP A 32 -2.58 -14.53 -1.38
N VAL A 33 -1.74 -15.26 -2.11
CA VAL A 33 -0.29 -15.00 -2.24
C VAL A 33 -0.01 -13.77 -3.10
N LEU A 34 -0.70 -13.59 -4.23
CA LEU A 34 -0.48 -12.42 -5.09
C LEU A 34 -1.00 -11.14 -4.41
N TRP A 35 -2.13 -11.27 -3.70
CA TRP A 35 -2.72 -10.18 -2.93
C TRP A 35 -1.80 -9.71 -1.80
N SER A 36 -1.35 -10.62 -0.94
CA SER A 36 -0.49 -10.28 0.20
C SER A 36 0.82 -9.63 -0.23
N ARG A 37 1.40 -10.07 -1.36
CA ARG A 37 2.60 -9.46 -1.94
C ARG A 37 2.32 -8.07 -2.51
N GLY A 38 1.19 -7.87 -3.19
CA GLY A 38 0.76 -6.57 -3.70
C GLY A 38 0.52 -5.57 -2.57
N VAL A 39 -0.24 -5.97 -1.55
CA VAL A 39 -0.49 -5.16 -0.33
C VAL A 39 0.80 -4.85 0.39
N GLY A 40 1.69 -5.84 0.57
CA GLY A 40 3.01 -5.64 1.16
C GLY A 40 3.84 -4.61 0.41
N ALA A 41 3.92 -4.71 -0.92
CA ALA A 41 4.64 -3.74 -1.73
C ALA A 41 4.04 -2.33 -1.66
N CYS A 42 2.71 -2.19 -1.72
CA CYS A 42 2.03 -0.89 -1.64
C CYS A 42 2.24 -0.23 -0.28
N SER A 43 2.07 -1.00 0.79
CA SER A 43 2.21 -0.51 2.16
C SER A 43 3.67 -0.16 2.51
N LEU A 44 4.66 -0.86 1.97
CA LEU A 44 6.07 -0.47 2.07
C LEU A 44 6.38 0.83 1.33
N LEU A 45 5.82 1.03 0.13
CA LEU A 45 5.98 2.29 -0.63
C LEU A 45 5.35 3.47 0.11
N LEU A 46 4.16 3.27 0.70
CA LEU A 46 3.48 4.28 1.52
C LEU A 46 4.24 4.56 2.82
N ALA A 47 4.72 3.53 3.51
CA ALA A 47 5.49 3.67 4.74
C ALA A 47 6.82 4.41 4.49
N ASN A 48 7.50 4.11 3.38
CA ASN A 48 8.71 4.82 2.98
C ASN A 48 8.41 6.30 2.62
N GLY A 49 7.33 6.54 1.89
CA GLY A 49 6.85 7.89 1.60
C GLY A 49 6.48 8.69 2.86
N ALA A 50 5.86 8.05 3.85
CA ALA A 50 5.51 8.66 5.13
C ALA A 50 6.73 8.91 6.03
N MET A 51 7.69 7.97 6.07
CA MET A 51 8.96 8.15 6.78
C MET A 51 9.72 9.36 6.24
N PHE A 52 9.67 9.60 4.93
CA PHE A 52 10.24 10.81 4.34
C PHE A 52 9.63 12.12 4.90
N PHE A 53 8.31 12.19 5.12
CA PHE A 53 7.70 13.36 5.76
C PHE A 53 8.14 13.52 7.21
N ILE A 54 8.28 12.41 7.94
CA ILE A 54 8.78 12.41 9.33
C ILE A 54 10.24 12.89 9.36
N GLN A 55 11.08 12.43 8.44
CA GLN A 55 12.47 12.87 8.31
C GLN A 55 12.55 14.37 8.00
N LEU A 56 11.68 14.91 7.15
CA LEU A 56 11.60 16.35 6.88
C LEU A 56 11.22 17.16 8.12
N SER A 57 10.31 16.65 8.95
CA SER A 57 9.79 17.36 10.12
C SER A 57 10.70 17.25 11.35
N TYR A 58 11.43 16.15 11.51
CA TYR A 58 12.17 15.84 12.74
C TYR A 58 13.67 15.61 12.51
N GLY A 59 14.16 15.60 11.27
CA GLY A 59 15.58 15.44 10.93
C GLY A 59 16.13 14.02 11.08
N GLU A 60 15.37 13.11 11.69
CA GLU A 60 15.80 11.72 11.93
C GLU A 60 15.15 10.75 10.94
N SER A 61 15.97 9.87 10.37
CA SER A 61 15.52 8.75 9.53
C SER A 61 15.68 7.45 10.29
N ASP A 62 14.59 6.90 10.81
CA ASP A 62 14.60 5.60 11.48
C ASP A 62 13.77 4.58 10.69
N TRP A 63 14.44 3.51 10.26
CA TRP A 63 13.82 2.39 9.55
C TRP A 63 12.77 1.66 10.42
N LEU A 64 12.87 1.75 11.75
CA LEU A 64 11.85 1.28 12.67
C LEU A 64 10.51 1.98 12.45
N VAL A 65 10.52 3.28 12.11
CA VAL A 65 9.29 4.02 11.81
C VAL A 65 8.63 3.45 10.56
N THR A 66 9.40 3.11 9.52
CA THR A 66 8.87 2.41 8.33
C THR A 66 8.23 1.08 8.71
N LEU A 67 8.86 0.30 9.59
CA LEU A 67 8.30 -0.98 10.06
C LEU A 67 7.04 -0.82 10.92
N ILE A 68 6.92 0.28 11.69
CA ILE A 68 5.72 0.59 12.48
C ILE A 68 4.59 1.09 11.57
N LEU A 69 4.92 1.91 10.58
CA LEU A 69 3.95 2.47 9.64
C LEU A 69 3.45 1.44 8.63
N TRP A 70 4.27 0.45 8.26
CA TRP A 70 3.89 -0.60 7.33
C TRP A 70 2.55 -1.28 7.71
N PRO A 71 2.37 -1.87 8.90
CA PRO A 71 1.11 -2.52 9.25
C PRO A 71 -0.08 -1.55 9.25
N ILE A 72 0.14 -0.27 9.58
CA ILE A 72 -0.91 0.77 9.54
C ILE A 72 -1.44 0.94 8.11
N PHE A 73 -0.57 0.88 7.10
CA PHE A 73 -0.99 0.94 5.70
C PHE A 73 -1.49 -0.41 5.16
N ALA A 74 -1.07 -1.54 5.72
CA ALA A 74 -1.53 -2.87 5.28
C ALA A 74 -2.95 -3.21 5.76
N LEU A 75 -3.33 -2.81 6.98
CA LEU A 75 -4.66 -3.05 7.56
C LEU A 75 -5.83 -2.53 6.70
N PRO A 76 -5.86 -1.26 6.25
CA PRO A 76 -6.95 -0.76 5.41
C PRO A 76 -6.97 -1.41 4.03
N MET A 77 -5.84 -1.94 3.56
CA MET A 77 -5.79 -2.70 2.33
C MET A 77 -6.53 -4.05 2.48
N ASP A 78 -6.39 -4.76 3.61
CA ASP A 78 -7.18 -5.98 3.86
C ASP A 78 -8.70 -5.71 3.89
N ALA A 79 -9.13 -4.55 4.41
CA ALA A 79 -10.53 -4.15 4.33
C ALA A 79 -10.98 -3.95 2.88
N GLY A 80 -10.15 -3.32 2.05
CA GLY A 80 -10.41 -3.14 0.62
C GLY A 80 -10.49 -4.46 -0.15
N TYR A 81 -9.69 -5.46 0.23
CA TYR A 81 -9.77 -6.81 -0.32
C TYR A 81 -11.14 -7.44 -0.13
N ARG A 82 -11.62 -7.44 1.12
CA ARG A 82 -12.89 -8.06 1.50
C ARG A 82 -14.05 -7.37 0.78
N LEU A 83 -13.98 -6.04 0.66
CA LEU A 83 -14.93 -5.26 -0.11
C LEU A 83 -14.90 -5.61 -1.61
N ALA A 84 -13.71 -5.73 -2.22
CA ALA A 84 -13.59 -6.11 -3.62
C ALA A 84 -14.05 -7.55 -3.90
N ALA A 85 -13.82 -8.46 -2.96
CA ALA A 85 -14.32 -9.83 -3.02
C ALA A 85 -15.86 -9.85 -2.96
N SER A 86 -16.48 -9.11 -2.03
CA SER A 86 -17.95 -9.04 -1.94
C SER A 86 -18.59 -8.43 -3.18
N LEU A 87 -17.94 -7.46 -3.84
CA LEU A 87 -18.43 -6.85 -5.07
C LEU A 87 -18.38 -7.80 -6.28
N ARG A 88 -17.54 -8.84 -6.25
CA ARG A 88 -17.44 -9.84 -7.32
C ARG A 88 -18.53 -10.93 -7.22
N GLU A 89 -19.10 -11.10 -6.03
CA GLU A 89 -20.14 -12.09 -5.74
C GLU A 89 -21.57 -11.52 -5.90
N ALA A 90 -21.71 -10.20 -6.03
CA ALA A 90 -22.97 -9.49 -6.27
C ALA A 90 -23.26 -9.29 -7.76
#